data_AF-A0A2G9N9Q4-F1
#
_entry.id   AF-A0A2G9N9Q4-F1
#
_cell.length_a   1.000
_cell.length_b   1.000
_cell.length_c   1.000
_cell.angle_alpha   90.00
_cell.angle_beta   90.00
_cell.angle_gamma   90.00
#
_symmetry.space_group_name_H-M   'P 1'
#
loop_
_entity.id
_entity.type
_entity.pdbx_description
1 polymer ?
#
loop_
_entity_poly.entity_id
_entity_poly.type
_entity_poly.pdbx_seq_one_letter_code
_entity_poly.pdbx_strand_id
1 'polypeptide(L)'
;MEFGMTQRLTQGIKLSLPLGETYADLPLVSLHRVRGRIHTLGTSQGVKNDLIEQLVNQNSIYREDTGRKWNCITAGGLDTAVYDLEANLKKSVNVGLVSVEDTLTRPDYQLLKEVLMQKVEQQYFTVKSWFAHNVDILEYDTNGSIPWPIVQRLRRQLGVWVVERTNPFDISIADVIDDVATEAGINPKKYDDAREIWDALKRVKRT
;
A
#
# COMPACT_ATOMS: atom_id res chain seq x y z
N MET A 1 3.65 -18.44 32.99
CA MET A 1 3.43 -16.97 33.03
C MET A 1 4.13 -16.30 31.84
N GLU A 2 3.86 -16.75 30.61
CA GLU A 2 4.58 -16.26 29.40
C GLU A 2 3.66 -15.56 28.39
N PHE A 3 2.34 -15.61 28.57
CA PHE A 3 1.39 -14.95 27.66
C PHE A 3 1.26 -13.43 27.87
N GLY A 4 1.76 -12.89 28.99
CA GLY A 4 1.62 -11.47 29.34
C GLY A 4 2.74 -10.54 28.82
N MET A 5 3.89 -11.09 28.43
CA MET A 5 5.02 -10.28 27.94
C MET A 5 4.96 -10.03 26.43
N THR A 6 4.48 -11.00 25.64
CA THR A 6 4.34 -10.83 24.18
C THR A 6 3.26 -9.79 23.84
N GLN A 7 2.13 -9.78 24.57
CA GLN A 7 1.10 -8.75 24.41
C GLN A 7 1.55 -7.34 24.83
N ARG A 8 2.49 -7.23 25.80
CA ARG A 8 3.05 -5.94 26.21
C ARG A 8 4.13 -5.42 25.26
N LEU A 9 4.81 -6.28 24.52
CA LEU A 9 5.71 -5.87 23.43
C LEU A 9 4.92 -5.37 22.21
N THR A 10 3.76 -5.96 21.90
CA THR A 10 2.87 -5.47 20.84
C THR A 10 2.11 -4.19 21.25
N GLN A 11 1.83 -4.00 22.54
CA GLN A 11 1.25 -2.75 23.08
C GLN A 11 2.30 -1.67 23.44
N GLY A 12 3.59 -2.01 23.40
CA GLY A 12 4.70 -1.20 23.88
C GLY A 12 5.38 -0.30 22.84
N ILE A 13 4.95 -0.35 21.58
CA ILE A 13 5.37 0.58 20.52
C ILE A 13 4.22 1.57 20.24
N LYS A 14 3.73 2.20 21.31
CA LYS A 14 2.94 3.44 21.26
C LYS A 14 3.75 4.58 21.90
N LEU A 15 5.04 4.61 21.59
CA LEU A 15 5.92 5.71 21.97
C LEU A 15 5.92 6.72 20.81
N SER A 16 4.96 7.63 20.90
CA SER A 16 4.91 8.85 20.13
C SER A 16 6.20 9.64 20.35
N LEU A 17 7.15 9.52 19.43
CA LEU A 17 8.05 10.64 19.15
C LEU A 17 7.17 11.85 18.75
N PRO A 18 7.63 13.10 18.93
CA PRO A 18 6.93 14.28 18.40
C PRO A 18 6.79 14.29 16.86
N LEU A 19 7.20 13.21 16.20
CA LEU A 19 6.97 12.89 14.79
C LEU A 19 5.66 12.12 14.53
N GLY A 20 5.03 11.47 15.51
CA GLY A 20 3.74 10.79 15.30
C GLY A 20 3.83 9.51 14.46
N GLU A 21 4.89 8.70 14.67
CA GLU A 21 5.16 7.45 13.95
C GLU A 21 3.94 6.54 13.89
N THR A 22 3.26 6.69 12.78
CA THR A 22 2.27 5.83 12.18
C THR A 22 2.66 5.81 10.70
N TYR A 23 2.11 4.88 9.91
CA TYR A 23 2.27 4.87 8.45
C TYR A 23 1.91 6.20 7.73
N ALA A 24 1.43 7.21 8.48
CA ALA A 24 1.01 8.55 8.06
C ALA A 24 2.10 9.54 7.66
N ASP A 25 3.36 9.29 8.03
CA ASP A 25 4.48 10.17 7.68
C ASP A 25 5.17 9.79 6.37
N LEU A 26 4.72 8.70 5.74
CA LEU A 26 5.09 8.32 4.38
C LEU A 26 4.21 9.04 3.35
N PRO A 27 4.65 9.13 2.09
CA PRO A 27 3.82 9.72 1.05
C PRO A 27 2.48 9.00 0.97
N LEU A 28 1.40 9.78 0.98
CA LEU A 28 0.03 9.27 1.06
C LEU A 28 -0.60 9.29 -0.33
N VAL A 29 -1.46 8.30 -0.61
CA VAL A 29 -2.29 8.28 -1.81
C VAL A 29 -3.65 8.88 -1.50
N SER A 30 -4.06 9.88 -2.27
CA SER A 30 -5.32 10.62 -2.08
C SER A 30 -6.52 9.86 -2.65
N LEU A 31 -7.48 9.50 -1.78
CA LEU A 31 -8.69 8.80 -2.22
C LEU A 31 -9.60 9.66 -3.11
N HIS A 32 -9.61 10.98 -2.92
CA HIS A 32 -10.34 11.88 -3.82
C HIS A 32 -9.79 11.83 -5.24
N ARG A 33 -8.46 11.81 -5.38
CA ARG A 33 -7.80 11.75 -6.69
C ARG A 33 -7.95 10.37 -7.33
N VAL A 34 -7.87 9.30 -6.52
CA VAL A 34 -8.20 7.94 -6.98
C VAL A 34 -9.62 7.90 -7.52
N ARG A 35 -10.62 8.33 -6.74
CA ARG A 35 -12.02 8.37 -7.17
C ARG A 35 -12.22 9.16 -8.47
N GLY A 36 -11.51 10.27 -8.64
CA GLY A 36 -11.58 11.10 -9.85
C GLY A 36 -11.01 10.41 -11.10
N ARG A 37 -10.06 9.46 -10.96
CA ARG A 37 -9.37 8.83 -12.09
C ARG A 37 -9.67 7.35 -12.27
N ILE A 38 -10.35 6.69 -11.32
CA ILE A 38 -10.60 5.24 -11.36
C ILE A 38 -11.35 4.77 -12.60
N HIS A 39 -12.03 5.67 -13.32
CA HIS A 39 -12.62 5.37 -14.62
C HIS A 39 -11.59 4.96 -15.69
N THR A 40 -10.34 5.42 -15.60
CA THR A 40 -9.24 5.06 -16.52
C THR A 40 -8.61 3.71 -16.20
N LEU A 41 -8.93 3.11 -15.04
CA LEU A 41 -8.51 1.75 -14.73
C LEU A 41 -9.18 0.78 -15.72
N GLY A 42 -8.37 -0.01 -16.43
CA GLY A 42 -8.80 -0.91 -17.52
C GLY A 42 -9.54 -2.17 -17.06
N THR A 43 -10.38 -2.05 -16.03
CA THR A 43 -11.11 -3.16 -15.40
C THR A 43 -12.63 -2.92 -15.42
N SER A 44 -13.40 -3.95 -15.10
CA SER A 44 -14.86 -3.86 -15.04
C SER A 44 -15.33 -2.95 -13.89
N GLN A 45 -16.58 -2.46 -13.98
CA GLN A 45 -17.14 -1.61 -12.92
C GLN A 45 -17.25 -2.35 -11.58
N GLY A 46 -17.50 -3.66 -11.58
CA GLY A 46 -17.50 -4.48 -10.37
C GLY A 46 -16.14 -4.45 -9.67
N VAL A 47 -15.06 -4.75 -10.40
CA VAL A 47 -13.68 -4.69 -9.86
C VAL A 47 -13.34 -3.29 -9.34
N LYS A 48 -13.77 -2.23 -10.03
CA LYS A 48 -13.58 -0.85 -9.56
C LYS A 48 -14.29 -0.57 -8.25
N ASN A 49 -15.53 -1.05 -8.10
CA ASN A 49 -16.31 -0.86 -6.88
C ASN A 49 -15.68 -1.62 -5.70
N ASP A 50 -15.29 -2.89 -5.91
CA ASP A 50 -14.63 -3.71 -4.90
C ASP A 50 -13.30 -3.09 -4.46
N LEU A 51 -12.51 -2.56 -5.42
CA LEU A 51 -11.29 -1.83 -5.12
C LEU A 51 -11.57 -0.59 -4.26
N ILE A 52 -12.56 0.22 -4.63
CA ILE A 52 -12.95 1.41 -3.84
C ILE A 52 -13.32 1.02 -2.41
N GLU A 53 -14.07 -0.06 -2.23
CA GLU A 53 -14.45 -0.56 -0.91
C GLU A 53 -13.20 -0.90 -0.08
N GLN A 54 -12.26 -1.66 -0.63
CA GLN A 54 -11.02 -2.00 0.08
C GLN A 54 -10.19 -0.76 0.42
N LEU A 55 -10.09 0.21 -0.50
CA LEU A 55 -9.38 1.46 -0.26
C LEU A 55 -10.04 2.31 0.85
N VAL A 56 -11.38 2.32 0.91
CA VAL A 56 -12.13 3.01 1.96
C VAL A 56 -11.94 2.32 3.31
N ASN A 57 -11.94 0.99 3.35
CA ASN A 57 -11.66 0.21 4.57
C ASN A 57 -10.27 0.55 5.12
N GLN A 58 -9.24 0.57 4.26
CA GLN A 58 -7.88 0.93 4.65
C GLN A 58 -7.75 2.40 5.10
N ASN A 59 -8.55 3.31 4.54
CA ASN A 59 -8.63 4.67 5.07
C ASN A 59 -9.30 4.73 6.44
N SER A 60 -10.31 3.90 6.73
CA SER A 60 -10.89 3.83 8.08
C SER A 60 -9.83 3.44 9.10
N ILE A 61 -9.08 2.38 8.83
CA ILE A 61 -7.97 1.91 9.67
C ILE A 61 -6.96 3.03 9.89
N TYR A 62 -6.53 3.70 8.81
CA TYR A 62 -5.64 4.86 8.91
C TYR A 62 -6.17 5.96 9.82
N ARG A 63 -7.46 6.31 9.70
CA ARG A 63 -8.08 7.37 10.51
C ARG A 63 -8.18 6.97 11.98
N GLU A 64 -8.46 5.70 12.25
CA GLU A 64 -8.52 5.13 13.60
C GLU A 64 -7.14 5.13 14.27
N ASP A 65 -6.10 4.70 13.54
CA ASP A 65 -4.73 4.61 14.06
C ASP A 65 -4.11 5.99 14.33
N THR A 66 -4.43 6.98 13.48
CA THR A 66 -3.76 8.29 13.49
C THR A 66 -4.57 9.40 14.13
N GLY A 67 -5.88 9.21 14.29
CA GLY A 67 -6.83 10.27 14.64
C GLY A 67 -7.01 11.36 13.57
N ARG A 68 -6.31 11.27 12.42
CA ARG A 68 -6.43 12.23 11.33
C ARG A 68 -7.71 11.98 10.55
N LYS A 69 -8.35 13.03 10.05
CA LYS A 69 -9.60 12.94 9.25
C LYS A 69 -9.34 12.96 7.74
N TRP A 70 -8.11 12.75 7.29
CA TRP A 70 -7.78 12.79 5.88
C TRP A 70 -8.38 11.59 5.12
N ASN A 71 -8.76 11.82 3.86
CA ASN A 71 -9.25 10.79 2.95
C ASN A 71 -8.09 10.30 2.08
N CYS A 72 -7.24 9.48 2.67
CA CYS A 72 -5.99 9.01 2.09
C CYS A 72 -5.61 7.62 2.62
N ILE A 73 -4.69 6.97 1.94
CA ILE A 73 -4.14 5.68 2.35
C ILE A 73 -2.62 5.75 2.32
N THR A 74 -2.00 4.89 3.11
CA THR A 74 -0.56 4.71 3.17
C THR A 74 -0.14 3.71 2.09
N ALA A 75 1.16 3.59 1.82
CA ALA A 75 1.66 2.62 0.87
C ALA A 75 1.36 1.17 1.28
N GLY A 76 1.50 0.85 2.58
CA GLY A 76 1.08 -0.44 3.13
C GLY A 76 -0.43 -0.67 3.01
N GLY A 77 -1.25 0.34 3.32
CA GLY A 77 -2.70 0.25 3.13
C GLY A 77 -3.10 0.05 1.66
N LEU A 78 -2.35 0.62 0.71
CA LEU A 78 -2.55 0.37 -0.71
C LEU A 78 -2.26 -1.10 -1.07
N ASP A 79 -1.14 -1.66 -0.60
CA ASP A 79 -0.82 -3.08 -0.82
C ASP A 79 -1.92 -3.99 -0.27
N THR A 80 -2.32 -3.77 0.99
CA THR A 80 -3.39 -4.55 1.63
C THR A 80 -4.71 -4.43 0.87
N ALA A 81 -5.11 -3.22 0.45
CA ALA A 81 -6.35 -3.05 -0.31
C ALA A 81 -6.36 -3.83 -1.63
N VAL A 82 -5.22 -3.86 -2.34
CA VAL A 82 -5.10 -4.58 -3.61
C VAL A 82 -4.99 -6.09 -3.41
N TYR A 83 -4.37 -6.53 -2.31
CA TYR A 83 -4.36 -7.93 -1.89
C TYR A 83 -5.76 -8.43 -1.52
N ASP A 84 -6.50 -7.66 -0.72
CA ASP A 84 -7.87 -8.00 -0.32
C ASP A 84 -8.83 -8.05 -1.51
N LEU A 85 -8.65 -7.15 -2.48
CA LEU A 85 -9.35 -7.22 -3.77
C LEU A 85 -9.07 -8.56 -4.47
N GLU A 86 -7.80 -8.96 -4.58
CA GLU A 86 -7.45 -10.24 -5.21
C GLU A 86 -8.10 -11.42 -4.48
N ALA A 87 -8.04 -11.44 -3.15
CA ALA A 87 -8.66 -12.46 -2.32
C ALA A 87 -10.19 -12.52 -2.53
N ASN A 88 -10.85 -11.37 -2.61
CA ASN A 88 -12.29 -11.29 -2.88
C ASN A 88 -12.65 -11.80 -4.28
N LEU A 89 -11.85 -11.46 -5.30
CA LEU A 89 -12.05 -11.97 -6.65
C LEU A 89 -11.87 -13.49 -6.72
N LYS A 90 -10.82 -14.04 -6.07
CA LYS A 90 -10.62 -15.50 -5.97
C LYS A 90 -11.79 -16.18 -5.27
N LYS A 91 -12.29 -15.58 -4.18
CA LYS A 91 -13.48 -16.09 -3.46
C LYS A 91 -14.72 -16.10 -4.36
N SER A 92 -15.00 -15.02 -5.08
CA SER A 92 -16.13 -14.91 -6.00
C SER A 92 -16.04 -15.93 -7.14
N VAL A 93 -14.85 -16.14 -7.72
CA VAL A 93 -14.60 -17.20 -8.71
C VAL A 93 -14.90 -18.57 -8.12
N ASN A 94 -14.40 -18.88 -6.92
CA ASN A 94 -14.65 -20.18 -6.29
C ASN A 94 -16.14 -20.41 -6.00
N VAL A 95 -16.87 -19.40 -5.51
CA VAL A 95 -18.32 -19.50 -5.31
C VAL A 95 -19.05 -19.74 -6.63
N GLY A 96 -18.67 -19.04 -7.70
CA GLY A 96 -19.24 -19.23 -9.03
C GLY A 96 -18.89 -20.59 -9.66
N LEU A 97 -17.72 -21.15 -9.35
CA LEU A 97 -17.33 -22.48 -9.82
C LEU A 97 -18.11 -23.59 -9.13
N VAL A 98 -18.36 -23.47 -7.82
CA VAL A 98 -19.15 -24.46 -7.06
C VAL A 98 -20.56 -24.63 -7.65
N SER A 99 -21.17 -23.57 -8.18
CA SER A 99 -22.51 -23.65 -8.76
C SER A 99 -22.58 -24.38 -10.12
N VAL A 100 -21.44 -24.64 -10.76
CA VAL A 100 -21.35 -25.33 -12.06
C VAL A 100 -20.57 -26.65 -12.01
N GLU A 101 -20.21 -27.11 -10.81
CA GLU A 101 -19.38 -28.31 -10.63
C GLU A 101 -20.08 -29.57 -11.15
N ASP A 102 -21.38 -29.73 -10.87
CA ASP A 102 -22.17 -30.90 -11.30
C ASP A 102 -22.66 -30.80 -12.75
N THR A 103 -22.53 -29.64 -13.40
CA THR A 103 -23.04 -29.41 -14.76
C THR A 103 -21.98 -29.58 -15.84
N LEU A 104 -20.70 -29.48 -15.47
CA LEU A 104 -19.57 -29.59 -16.38
C LEU A 104 -18.86 -30.94 -16.25
N THR A 105 -18.24 -31.39 -17.33
CA THR A 105 -17.31 -32.51 -17.22
C THR A 105 -16.08 -32.08 -16.40
N ARG A 106 -15.41 -33.03 -15.75
CA ARG A 106 -14.22 -32.73 -14.93
C ARG A 106 -13.13 -31.99 -15.72
N PRO A 107 -12.80 -32.33 -16.98
CA PRO A 107 -11.86 -31.56 -17.80
C PRO A 107 -12.31 -30.11 -18.03
N ASP A 108 -13.57 -29.90 -18.41
CA ASP A 108 -14.10 -28.56 -18.70
C ASP A 108 -14.12 -27.67 -17.45
N TYR A 109 -14.47 -28.26 -16.30
CA TYR A 109 -14.42 -27.57 -15.01
C TYR A 109 -13.00 -27.09 -14.67
N GLN A 110 -11.99 -27.94 -14.84
CA GLN A 110 -10.60 -27.55 -14.55
C GLN A 110 -10.10 -26.46 -15.51
N LEU A 111 -10.44 -26.55 -16.80
CA LEU A 111 -10.11 -25.53 -17.78
C LEU A 111 -10.76 -24.18 -17.43
N LEU A 112 -12.05 -24.19 -17.09
CA LEU A 112 -12.77 -22.97 -16.68
C LEU A 112 -12.13 -22.35 -15.43
N LYS A 113 -11.82 -23.18 -14.43
CA LYS A 113 -11.14 -22.73 -13.20
C LYS A 113 -9.81 -22.07 -13.51
N GLU A 114 -8.98 -22.69 -14.35
CA GLU A 114 -7.68 -22.14 -14.75
C GLU A 114 -7.85 -20.77 -15.44
N VAL A 115 -8.75 -20.68 -16.43
CA VAL A 115 -9.02 -19.44 -17.16
C VAL A 115 -9.49 -18.33 -16.22
N LEU A 116 -10.40 -18.62 -15.30
CA LEU A 116 -10.91 -17.64 -14.35
C LEU A 116 -9.81 -17.17 -13.37
N MET A 117 -8.97 -18.08 -12.88
CA MET A 117 -7.87 -17.72 -11.98
C MET A 117 -6.80 -16.89 -12.69
N GLN A 118 -6.47 -17.21 -13.95
CA GLN A 118 -5.60 -16.37 -14.79
C GLN A 118 -6.18 -14.97 -14.98
N LYS A 119 -7.51 -14.85 -15.14
CA LYS A 119 -8.18 -13.54 -15.22
C LYS A 119 -8.06 -12.76 -13.93
N VAL A 120 -8.16 -13.41 -12.76
CA VAL A 120 -7.95 -12.74 -11.47
C VAL A 120 -6.52 -12.19 -11.35
N GLU A 121 -5.51 -13.00 -11.69
CA GLU A 121 -4.11 -12.54 -11.68
C GLU A 121 -3.88 -11.36 -12.65
N GLN A 122 -4.49 -11.40 -13.85
CA GLN A 122 -4.46 -10.27 -14.80
C GLN A 122 -5.07 -8.99 -14.21
N GLN A 123 -6.20 -9.10 -13.49
CA GLN A 123 -6.82 -7.94 -12.83
C GLN A 123 -5.92 -7.37 -11.74
N TYR A 124 -5.33 -8.22 -10.90
CA TYR A 124 -4.39 -7.82 -9.85
C TYR A 124 -3.21 -7.03 -10.43
N PHE A 125 -2.56 -7.55 -11.48
CA PHE A 125 -1.46 -6.88 -12.15
C PHE A 125 -1.89 -5.55 -12.80
N THR A 126 -3.08 -5.52 -13.42
CA THR A 126 -3.63 -4.30 -14.03
C THR A 126 -3.82 -3.20 -12.98
N VAL A 127 -4.34 -3.54 -11.81
CA VAL A 127 -4.54 -2.59 -10.70
C VAL A 127 -3.20 -2.07 -10.18
N LYS A 128 -2.24 -2.95 -9.87
CA LYS A 128 -0.88 -2.56 -9.42
C LYS A 128 -0.22 -1.60 -10.40
N SER A 129 -0.23 -1.99 -11.68
CA SER A 129 0.34 -1.19 -12.76
C SER A 129 -0.33 0.18 -12.85
N TRP A 130 -1.64 0.26 -12.75
CA TRP A 130 -2.36 1.53 -12.81
C TRP A 130 -1.93 2.50 -11.72
N PHE A 131 -1.77 2.04 -10.47
CA PHE A 131 -1.28 2.88 -9.38
C PHE A 131 0.15 3.36 -9.60
N ALA A 132 1.05 2.46 -10.02
CA ALA A 132 2.44 2.82 -10.32
C ALA A 132 2.55 3.90 -11.42
N HIS A 133 1.73 3.81 -12.47
CA HIS A 133 1.72 4.79 -13.57
C HIS A 133 1.07 6.13 -13.20
N ASN A 134 0.20 6.17 -12.18
CA ASN A 134 -0.55 7.37 -11.82
C ASN A 134 -0.04 8.02 -10.51
N VAL A 135 1.02 7.50 -9.89
CA VAL A 135 1.47 7.91 -8.55
C VAL A 135 1.61 9.43 -8.40
N ASP A 136 2.26 10.11 -9.35
CA ASP A 136 2.48 11.56 -9.33
C ASP A 136 1.18 12.36 -9.13
N ILE A 137 0.11 11.88 -9.75
CA ILE A 137 -1.17 12.56 -9.73
C ILE A 137 -1.98 12.11 -8.52
N LEU A 138 -1.80 10.88 -8.05
CA LEU A 138 -2.55 10.31 -6.93
C LEU A 138 -1.99 10.72 -5.56
N GLU A 139 -0.72 11.12 -5.48
CA GLU A 139 -0.08 11.59 -4.23
C GLU A 139 -0.87 12.72 -3.56
N TYR A 140 -1.03 12.63 -2.25
CA TYR A 140 -1.61 13.68 -1.42
C TYR A 140 -0.60 14.83 -1.31
N ASP A 141 -1.07 16.07 -1.41
CA ASP A 141 -0.19 17.22 -1.23
C ASP A 141 0.10 17.43 0.25
N THR A 142 1.36 17.19 0.63
CA THR A 142 1.85 17.34 2.00
C THR A 142 2.58 18.67 2.22
N ASN A 143 2.51 19.61 1.26
CA ASN A 143 3.16 20.93 1.33
C ASN A 143 4.67 20.84 1.65
N GLY A 144 5.34 19.80 1.17
CA GLY A 144 6.77 19.56 1.44
C GLY A 144 7.09 19.09 2.86
N SER A 145 6.09 18.66 3.64
CA SER A 145 6.30 18.07 4.96
C SER A 145 7.09 16.76 4.91
N ILE A 146 6.98 16.04 3.78
CA ILE A 146 7.72 14.81 3.50
C ILE A 146 8.93 15.13 2.60
N PRO A 147 10.14 14.72 2.98
CA PRO A 147 11.34 14.92 2.18
C PRO A 147 11.21 14.29 0.79
N TRP A 148 11.67 15.01 -0.23
CA TRP A 148 11.65 14.52 -1.61
C TRP A 148 12.38 13.17 -1.81
N PRO A 149 13.54 12.90 -1.18
CA PRO A 149 14.20 11.60 -1.30
C PRO A 149 13.31 10.43 -0.82
N ILE A 150 12.50 10.62 0.22
CA ILE A 150 11.55 9.61 0.72
C ILE A 150 10.45 9.36 -0.31
N VAL A 151 9.93 10.42 -0.94
CA VAL A 151 8.95 10.31 -2.04
C VAL A 151 9.54 9.52 -3.21
N GLN A 152 10.79 9.81 -3.59
CA GLN A 152 11.49 9.09 -4.65
C GLN A 152 11.69 7.61 -4.31
N ARG A 153 12.03 7.28 -3.07
CA ARG A 153 12.12 5.89 -2.60
C ARG A 153 10.79 5.14 -2.79
N LEU A 154 9.67 5.73 -2.39
CA LEU A 154 8.35 5.13 -2.57
C LEU A 154 8.04 4.86 -4.05
N ARG A 155 8.33 5.83 -4.92
CA ARG A 155 8.10 5.67 -6.38
C ARG A 155 8.89 4.52 -6.98
N ARG A 156 10.14 4.34 -6.54
CA ARG A 156 10.94 3.16 -6.94
C ARG A 156 10.33 1.86 -6.42
N GLN A 157 9.86 1.84 -5.17
CA GLN A 157 9.21 0.66 -4.59
C GLN A 157 7.89 0.30 -5.31
N LEU A 158 7.13 1.27 -5.84
CA LEU A 158 5.96 0.97 -6.67
C LEU A 158 6.34 0.25 -7.97
N GLY A 159 7.50 0.54 -8.56
CA GLY A 159 8.02 -0.21 -9.70
C GLY A 159 8.31 -1.67 -9.35
N VAL A 160 8.92 -1.91 -8.19
CA VAL A 160 9.20 -3.24 -7.66
C VAL A 160 7.90 -3.98 -7.31
N TRP A 161 6.94 -3.28 -6.70
CA TRP A 161 5.64 -3.79 -6.30
C TRP A 161 4.85 -4.43 -7.44
N VAL A 162 4.95 -3.88 -8.65
CA VAL A 162 4.28 -4.44 -9.84
C VAL A 162 4.84 -5.82 -10.21
N VAL A 163 6.12 -6.06 -9.94
CA VAL A 163 6.84 -7.28 -10.34
C VAL A 163 6.82 -8.33 -9.22
N GLU A 164 6.91 -7.90 -7.96
CA GLU A 164 7.05 -8.78 -6.81
C GLU A 164 5.70 -9.18 -6.19
N ARG A 165 5.66 -10.41 -5.64
CA ARG A 165 4.52 -10.93 -4.84
C ARG A 165 4.65 -10.60 -3.34
N THR A 166 5.73 -9.96 -2.94
CA THR A 166 5.99 -9.48 -1.58
C THR A 166 5.57 -8.02 -1.43
N ASN A 167 5.22 -7.61 -0.20
CA ASN A 167 4.92 -6.22 0.12
C ASN A 167 6.24 -5.42 0.24
N PRO A 168 6.56 -4.51 -0.71
CA PRO A 168 7.80 -3.75 -0.67
C PRO A 168 7.74 -2.57 0.29
N PHE A 169 6.58 -2.33 0.92
CA PHE A 169 6.35 -1.23 1.87
C PHE A 169 6.40 -1.68 3.33
N ASP A 170 6.60 -2.98 3.59
CA ASP A 170 6.70 -3.55 4.93
C ASP A 170 8.13 -3.39 5.48
N ILE A 171 8.53 -2.12 5.70
CA ILE A 171 9.84 -1.74 6.24
C ILE A 171 9.60 -0.68 7.33
N SER A 172 10.37 -0.76 8.41
CA SER A 172 10.34 0.26 9.47
C SER A 172 10.65 1.65 8.91
N ILE A 173 9.91 2.66 9.36
CA ILE A 173 10.15 4.06 8.94
C ILE A 173 11.56 4.53 9.32
N ALA A 174 12.08 4.09 10.47
CA ALA A 174 13.44 4.44 10.91
C ALA A 174 14.49 3.91 9.94
N ASP A 175 14.35 2.64 9.53
CA ASP A 175 15.24 2.01 8.56
C ASP A 175 15.15 2.71 7.20
N VAL A 176 13.94 3.10 6.77
CA VAL A 176 13.73 3.86 5.54
C VAL A 176 14.43 5.23 5.60
N ILE A 177 14.36 5.93 6.73
CA ILE A 177 15.00 7.24 6.91
C ILE A 177 16.52 7.12 6.81
N ASP A 178 17.11 6.14 7.50
CA ASP A 178 18.55 5.90 7.53
C ASP A 178 19.09 5.48 6.15
N ASP A 179 18.39 4.57 5.47
CA ASP A 179 18.72 4.13 4.12
C ASP A 179 18.69 5.30 3.14
N VAL A 180 17.60 6.08 3.14
CA VAL A 180 17.42 7.21 2.22
C VAL A 180 18.41 8.34 2.53
N ALA A 181 18.75 8.56 3.79
CA ALA A 181 19.83 9.48 4.17
C ALA A 181 21.17 9.05 3.59
N THR A 182 21.51 7.76 3.71
CA THR A 182 22.74 7.19 3.16
C THR A 182 22.79 7.33 1.63
N GLU A 183 21.69 7.01 0.94
CA GLU A 183 21.55 7.20 -0.51
C GLU A 183 21.72 8.66 -0.93
N ALA A 184 21.25 9.61 -0.11
CA ALA A 184 21.37 11.05 -0.33
C ALA A 184 22.76 11.62 0.07
N GLY A 185 23.70 10.79 0.51
CA GLY A 185 25.03 11.22 0.95
C GLY A 185 25.08 11.85 2.34
N ILE A 186 24.01 11.70 3.13
CA ILE A 186 23.94 12.11 4.53
C ILE A 186 24.38 10.91 5.38
N ASN A 187 25.27 11.11 6.36
CA ASN A 187 25.67 10.03 7.27
C ASN A 187 24.71 9.99 8.47
N PRO A 188 23.85 8.94 8.62
CA PRO A 188 22.89 8.84 9.72
C PRO A 188 23.55 8.90 11.10
N LYS A 189 24.76 8.34 11.24
CA LYS A 189 25.52 8.27 12.50
C LYS A 189 25.97 9.63 13.05
N LYS A 190 25.78 10.72 12.30
CA LYS A 190 26.09 12.09 12.74
C LYS A 190 24.94 12.74 13.52
N TYR A 191 23.79 12.07 13.61
CA TYR A 191 22.58 12.58 14.22
C TYR A 191 22.20 11.72 15.42
N ASP A 192 21.64 12.35 16.43
CA ASP A 192 21.26 11.67 17.67
C ASP A 192 19.88 11.00 17.55
N ASP A 193 19.05 11.42 16.58
CA ASP A 193 17.72 10.84 16.32
C ASP A 193 17.29 10.93 14.84
N ALA A 194 16.22 10.19 14.51
CA ALA A 194 15.64 10.15 13.16
C ALA A 194 15.02 11.48 12.70
N ARG A 195 14.66 12.38 13.63
CA ARG A 195 14.06 13.68 13.31
C ARG A 195 15.07 14.62 12.70
N GLU A 196 16.28 14.65 13.24
CA GLU A 196 17.34 15.47 12.68
C GLU A 196 17.72 15.00 11.27
N ILE A 197 17.71 13.68 11.04
CA ILE A 197 17.93 13.09 9.71
C ILE A 197 16.80 13.50 8.75
N TRP A 198 15.54 13.41 9.19
CA TRP A 198 14.38 13.84 8.41
C TRP A 198 14.46 15.30 7.99
N ASP A 199 14.83 16.20 8.91
CA ASP A 199 14.96 17.62 8.63
C ASP A 199 16.19 17.93 7.75
N ALA A 200 17.26 17.14 7.83
CA ALA A 200 18.37 17.21 6.90
C ALA A 200 17.94 16.80 5.47
N LEU A 201 17.14 15.74 5.35
CA LEU A 201 16.60 15.28 4.06
C LEU A 201 15.69 16.31 3.38
N LYS A 202 14.95 17.14 4.14
CA LYS A 202 14.14 18.24 3.56
C LYS A 202 14.98 19.29 2.81
N ARG A 203 16.27 19.41 3.15
CA ARG A 203 17.18 20.38 2.52
C ARG A 203 17.79 19.85 1.21
N VAL A 204 17.63 18.55 0.93
CA VAL A 204 18.05 17.94 -0.34
C VAL A 204 17.17 18.49 -1.45
N LYS A 205 17.78 19.18 -2.41
CA LYS A 205 17.05 19.84 -3.51
C LYS A 205 16.36 18.81 -4.40
N ARG A 206 15.21 19.20 -4.95
CA ARG A 206 14.57 18.51 -6.08
C ARG A 206 15.47 18.73 -7.31
N THR A 207 16.24 17.73 -7.67
CA THR A 207 16.95 17.65 -8.95
C THR A 207 16.04 17.16 -10.05
#